data_AF-A0A8S3ICR9-F1
#
_entry.id   AF-A0A8S3ICR9-F1
#
_cell.length_a   1.000
_cell.length_b   1.000
_cell.length_c   1.000
_cell.angle_alpha   90.00
_cell.angle_beta   90.00
_cell.angle_gamma   90.00
#
_symmetry.space_group_name_H-M   'P 1'
#
loop_
_entity.id
_entity.type
_entity.pdbx_description
1 polymer ?
#
loop_
_entity_poly.entity_id
_entity_poly.type
_entity_poly.pdbx_seq_one_letter_code
_entity_poly.pdbx_strand_id
1 'polypeptide(L)'
;INLAVILFGGAIGDWIDRNQRLPALRKALYFQNLSVSVMAVLVVIALYNQSWLPSYWMLIIQGILIGIGMIAQLSSVACKVSISKDWVVALYGSDRQNLANTNATLRRIDLISGVLAPILTGAVMAFTSRWLSAVLIAGWNVVSLCFELLLYTRVYRYAHDVLSNKISAAKSNEKLTEKREGPIK
;
A
#
# COMPACT_ATOMS: atom_id res chain seq x y z
N ILE A 1 -7.06 -11.28 -12.80
CA ILE A 1 -6.32 -10.39 -11.86
C ILE A 1 -4.83 -10.73 -11.83
N ASN A 2 -4.40 -11.93 -11.41
CA ASN A 2 -2.97 -12.30 -11.34
C ASN A 2 -2.21 -12.21 -12.68
N LEU A 3 -2.86 -12.56 -13.80
CA LEU A 3 -2.30 -12.39 -15.14
C LEU A 3 -2.03 -10.91 -15.49
N ALA A 4 -2.91 -9.99 -15.09
CA ALA A 4 -2.69 -8.56 -15.31
C ALA A 4 -1.51 -8.04 -14.47
N VAL A 5 -1.32 -8.58 -13.27
CA VAL A 5 -0.14 -8.29 -12.42
C VAL A 5 1.16 -8.78 -13.05
N ILE A 6 1.13 -9.94 -13.69
CA ILE A 6 2.31 -10.48 -14.37
C ILE A 6 2.62 -9.67 -15.65
N LEU A 7 1.60 -9.30 -16.42
CA LEU A 7 1.77 -8.56 -17.68
C LEU A 7 2.15 -7.09 -17.48
N PHE A 8 1.53 -6.41 -16.53
CA PHE A 8 1.74 -4.97 -16.28
C PHE A 8 2.68 -4.66 -15.12
N GLY A 9 3.11 -5.68 -14.36
CA GLY A 9 4.03 -5.53 -13.24
C GLY A 9 5.37 -4.93 -13.67
N GLY A 10 5.86 -5.28 -14.87
CA GLY A 10 7.08 -4.70 -15.45
C GLY A 10 6.95 -3.21 -15.74
N ALA A 11 5.87 -2.79 -16.40
CA ALA A 11 5.60 -1.38 -16.71
C ALA A 11 5.45 -0.50 -15.45
N ILE A 12 4.91 -1.08 -14.38
CA ILE A 12 4.79 -0.39 -13.08
C ILE A 12 6.13 -0.33 -12.35
N GLY A 13 6.96 -1.38 -12.45
CA GLY A 13 8.33 -1.36 -11.97
C GLY A 13 9.13 -0.22 -12.63
N ASP A 14 9.08 -0.12 -13.95
CA ASP A 14 9.78 0.92 -14.71
C ASP A 14 9.28 2.34 -14.39
N TRP A 15 7.99 2.51 -14.15
CA TRP A 15 7.42 3.79 -13.74
C TRP A 15 7.85 4.21 -12.32
N ILE A 16 7.94 3.25 -11.40
CA ILE A 16 8.39 3.47 -10.02
C ILE A 16 9.88 3.81 -9.97
N ASP A 17 10.71 3.16 -10.79
CA ASP A 17 12.14 3.43 -10.84
C ASP A 17 12.48 4.80 -11.46
N ARG A 18 11.61 5.35 -12.33
CA ARG A 18 11.82 6.67 -12.97
C ARG A 18 11.45 7.87 -12.10
N ASN A 19 10.55 7.75 -11.13
CA ASN A 19 10.18 8.85 -10.24
C ASN A 19 10.93 8.77 -8.91
N GLN A 20 11.16 9.92 -8.25
CA GLN A 20 11.66 9.95 -6.87
C GLN A 20 10.77 9.05 -5.98
N ARG A 21 11.38 8.03 -5.38
CA ARG A 21 10.70 6.83 -4.83
C ARG A 21 9.63 7.13 -3.76
N LEU A 22 9.83 8.15 -2.94
CA LEU A 22 8.94 8.48 -1.82
C LEU A 22 7.61 9.19 -2.23
N PRO A 23 7.62 10.28 -3.02
CA PRO A 23 6.39 10.93 -3.46
C PRO A 23 5.58 10.12 -4.49
N ALA A 24 6.23 9.29 -5.31
CA ALA A 24 5.52 8.39 -6.23
C ALA A 24 4.74 7.30 -5.47
N LEU A 25 5.38 6.70 -4.46
CA LEU A 25 4.74 5.74 -3.58
C LEU A 25 3.53 6.34 -2.86
N ARG A 26 3.63 7.61 -2.42
CA ARG A 26 2.49 8.34 -1.85
C ARG A 26 1.31 8.35 -2.80
N LYS A 27 1.52 8.83 -4.03
CA LYS A 27 0.45 8.98 -5.02
C LYS A 27 -0.17 7.63 -5.38
N ALA A 28 0.66 6.59 -5.52
CA ALA A 28 0.19 5.23 -5.80
C ALA A 28 -0.69 4.69 -4.66
N LEU A 29 -0.25 4.84 -3.41
CA LEU A 29 -1.00 4.39 -2.23
C LEU A 29 -2.33 5.15 -2.06
N TYR A 30 -2.33 6.48 -2.26
CA TYR A 30 -3.56 7.26 -2.28
C TYR A 30 -4.52 6.81 -3.38
N PHE A 31 -4.01 6.58 -4.60
CA PHE A 31 -4.82 6.14 -5.73
C PHE A 31 -5.41 4.75 -5.53
N GLN A 32 -4.61 3.81 -5.03
CA GLN A 32 -5.03 2.46 -4.67
C GLN A 32 -6.18 2.50 -3.65
N ASN A 33 -6.00 3.23 -2.56
CA ASN A 33 -6.97 3.21 -1.46
C ASN A 33 -8.26 3.95 -1.82
N LEU A 34 -8.17 5.01 -2.64
CA LEU A 34 -9.35 5.65 -3.21
C LEU A 34 -10.12 4.69 -4.12
N SER A 35 -9.41 3.94 -4.98
CA SER A 35 -10.01 2.96 -5.88
C SER A 35 -10.74 1.85 -5.12
N VAL A 36 -10.14 1.29 -4.07
CA VAL A 36 -10.78 0.27 -3.21
C VAL A 36 -12.01 0.83 -2.50
N SER A 37 -11.93 2.04 -1.96
CA SER A 37 -13.07 2.69 -1.29
C SER A 37 -14.22 2.95 -2.26
N VAL A 38 -13.93 3.44 -3.47
CA VAL A 38 -14.94 3.69 -4.51
C VAL A 38 -15.60 2.37 -4.93
N MET A 39 -14.81 1.31 -5.12
CA MET A 39 -15.32 -0.02 -5.43
C MET A 39 -16.26 -0.54 -4.33
N ALA A 40 -15.89 -0.38 -3.05
CA ALA A 40 -16.72 -0.82 -1.94
C ALA A 40 -18.07 -0.07 -1.87
N VAL A 41 -18.06 1.24 -2.07
CA VAL A 41 -19.30 2.06 -2.12
C VAL A 41 -20.17 1.68 -3.32
N LEU A 42 -19.58 1.49 -4.49
CA LEU A 42 -20.31 1.08 -5.69
C LEU A 42 -20.98 -0.29 -5.51
N VAL A 43 -20.33 -1.24 -4.83
CA VAL A 43 -20.92 -2.54 -4.50
C VAL A 43 -22.15 -2.39 -3.61
N VAL A 44 -22.09 -1.53 -2.58
CA VAL A 44 -23.24 -1.26 -1.71
C VAL A 44 -24.39 -0.66 -2.53
N ILE A 45 -24.12 0.34 -3.37
CA ILE A 45 -25.14 0.98 -4.22
C ILE A 45 -25.76 -0.03 -5.21
N ALA A 46 -24.93 -0.89 -5.81
CA ALA A 46 -25.40 -1.92 -6.75
C ALA A 46 -26.27 -2.97 -6.06
N LEU A 47 -25.96 -3.36 -4.82
CA LEU A 47 -26.77 -4.28 -4.03
C LEU A 47 -28.06 -3.64 -3.53
N TYR A 48 -28.05 -2.35 -3.20
CA TYR A 48 -29.27 -1.62 -2.82
C TYR A 48 -30.27 -1.55 -3.98
N ASN A 49 -29.79 -1.22 -5.18
CA ASN A 49 -30.61 -1.05 -6.37
C ASN A 49 -30.85 -2.37 -7.14
N GLN A 50 -30.44 -3.51 -6.58
CA GLN A 50 -30.54 -4.82 -7.22
C GLN A 50 -31.98 -5.16 -7.65
N SER A 51 -32.99 -4.69 -6.92
CA SER A 51 -34.40 -4.94 -7.23
C SER A 51 -34.94 -4.11 -8.39
N TRP A 52 -34.30 -2.98 -8.73
CA TRP A 52 -34.76 -2.03 -9.74
C TRP A 52 -33.96 -2.10 -11.06
N LEU A 53 -32.78 -2.71 -11.03
CA LEU A 53 -31.87 -2.77 -12.18
C LEU A 53 -32.12 -4.02 -13.05
N PRO A 54 -32.28 -3.88 -14.37
CA PRO A 54 -32.32 -5.01 -15.29
C PRO A 54 -31.01 -5.81 -15.26
N SER A 55 -31.09 -7.14 -15.44
CA SER A 55 -29.95 -8.06 -15.37
C SER A 55 -28.73 -7.66 -16.22
N TYR A 56 -28.95 -7.08 -17.41
CA TYR A 56 -27.89 -6.60 -18.30
C TYR A 56 -27.07 -5.45 -17.69
N TRP A 57 -27.72 -4.50 -17.01
CA TRP A 57 -27.02 -3.39 -16.35
C TRP A 57 -26.16 -3.87 -15.16
N MET A 58 -26.63 -4.90 -14.44
CA MET A 58 -25.83 -5.51 -13.36
C MET A 58 -24.55 -6.17 -13.90
N LEU A 59 -24.61 -6.83 -15.06
CA LEU A 59 -23.43 -7.42 -15.70
C LEU A 59 -22.40 -6.37 -16.12
N ILE A 60 -22.85 -5.24 -16.67
CA ILE A 60 -21.95 -4.13 -17.01
C ILE A 60 -21.27 -3.57 -15.76
N ILE A 61 -22.04 -3.30 -14.70
CA ILE A 61 -21.52 -2.77 -13.44
C ILE A 61 -20.50 -3.75 -12.83
N GLN A 62 -20.78 -5.05 -12.84
CA GLN A 62 -19.83 -6.08 -12.39
C GLN A 62 -18.55 -6.08 -13.23
N GLY A 63 -18.64 -5.95 -14.55
CA GLY A 63 -17.47 -5.84 -15.43
C GLY A 63 -16.59 -4.63 -15.09
N ILE A 64 -17.21 -3.47 -14.84
CA ILE A 64 -16.50 -2.25 -14.42
C ILE A 64 -15.83 -2.45 -13.06
N LEU A 65 -16.54 -3.03 -12.08
CA LEU A 65 -16.00 -3.33 -10.76
C LEU A 65 -14.78 -4.25 -10.82
N ILE A 66 -14.82 -5.27 -11.69
CA ILE A 66 -13.68 -6.17 -11.90
C ILE A 66 -12.49 -5.41 -12.49
N GLY A 67 -12.72 -4.54 -13.48
CA GLY A 67 -11.68 -3.72 -14.09
C GLY A 67 -10.99 -2.80 -13.08
N ILE A 68 -11.78 -2.07 -12.30
CA ILE A 68 -11.29 -1.20 -11.22
C ILE A 68 -10.51 -2.02 -10.17
N GLY A 69 -11.05 -3.18 -9.79
CA GLY A 69 -10.40 -4.10 -8.85
C GLY A 69 -9.05 -4.60 -9.36
N MET A 70 -8.89 -4.83 -10.66
CA MET A 70 -7.59 -5.22 -11.24
C MET A 70 -6.56 -4.11 -11.06
N ILE A 71 -6.93 -2.86 -11.37
CA ILE A 71 -6.05 -1.69 -11.25
C ILE A 71 -5.67 -1.45 -9.78
N ALA A 72 -6.65 -1.55 -8.88
CA ALA A 72 -6.43 -1.42 -7.44
C ALA A 72 -5.46 -2.48 -6.92
N GLN A 73 -5.68 -3.76 -7.26
CA GLN A 73 -4.82 -4.85 -6.83
C GLN A 73 -3.39 -4.70 -7.35
N LEU A 74 -3.27 -4.26 -8.60
CA LEU A 74 -1.99 -4.05 -9.25
C LEU A 74 -1.17 -2.95 -8.58
N SER A 75 -1.82 -1.83 -8.27
CA SER A 75 -1.23 -0.73 -7.50
C SER A 75 -0.84 -1.16 -6.08
N SER A 76 -1.64 -2.02 -5.46
CA SER A 76 -1.35 -2.61 -4.14
C SER A 76 -0.08 -3.44 -4.11
N VAL A 77 0.07 -4.34 -5.07
CA VAL A 77 1.27 -5.18 -5.16
C VAL A 77 2.51 -4.32 -5.37
N ALA A 78 2.42 -3.32 -6.26
CA ALA A 78 3.52 -2.40 -6.50
C ALA A 78 3.90 -1.62 -5.24
N CYS A 79 2.93 -1.07 -4.51
CA CYS A 79 3.18 -0.37 -3.25
C CYS A 79 3.82 -1.28 -2.19
N LYS A 80 3.35 -2.51 -2.02
CA LYS A 80 3.95 -3.49 -1.09
C LYS A 80 5.41 -3.78 -1.44
N VAL A 81 5.71 -3.96 -2.73
CA VAL A 81 7.07 -4.23 -3.19
C VAL A 81 7.98 -3.01 -2.96
N SER A 82 7.52 -1.80 -3.28
CA SER A 82 8.28 -0.57 -3.03
C SER A 82 8.51 -0.31 -1.54
N ILE A 83 7.51 -0.52 -0.68
CA ILE A 83 7.67 -0.35 0.77
C ILE A 83 8.71 -1.32 1.33
N SER A 84 8.59 -2.60 0.98
CA SER A 84 9.49 -3.65 1.48
C SER A 84 10.93 -3.49 0.99
N LYS A 85 11.14 -3.00 -0.24
CA LYS A 85 12.49 -2.80 -0.81
C LYS A 85 13.10 -1.44 -0.49
N ASP A 86 12.37 -0.34 -0.67
CA ASP A 86 12.94 1.01 -0.59
C ASP A 86 12.88 1.59 0.82
N TRP A 87 11.79 1.31 1.54
CA TRP A 87 11.54 1.93 2.84
C TRP A 87 12.32 1.24 3.96
N VAL A 88 12.38 -0.09 3.94
CA VAL A 88 13.20 -0.88 4.89
C VAL A 88 14.69 -0.56 4.72
N VAL A 89 15.16 -0.38 3.49
CA VAL A 89 16.57 0.00 3.24
C VAL A 89 16.87 1.41 3.73
N ALA A 90 15.98 2.37 3.53
CA ALA A 90 16.15 3.74 4.02
C ALA A 90 16.23 3.83 5.56
N LEU A 91 15.42 3.02 6.26
CA LEU A 91 15.36 2.98 7.72
C LEU A 91 16.57 2.29 8.35
N TYR A 92 16.92 1.09 7.88
CA TYR A 92 17.91 0.24 8.55
C TYR A 92 19.32 0.34 7.96
N GLY A 93 19.52 1.05 6.83
CA GLY A 93 20.85 1.27 6.26
C GLY A 93 21.52 0.00 5.73
N SER A 94 22.83 -0.14 5.93
CA SER A 94 23.63 -1.28 5.42
C SER A 94 23.60 -2.54 6.31
N ASP A 95 22.85 -2.53 7.40
CA ASP A 95 22.91 -3.59 8.41
C ASP A 95 22.05 -4.80 8.03
N ARG A 96 22.61 -5.64 7.14
CA ARG A 96 21.91 -6.70 6.40
C ARG A 96 21.11 -7.68 7.27
N GLN A 97 21.55 -7.91 8.51
CA GLN A 97 20.88 -8.78 9.48
C GLN A 97 19.52 -8.20 9.92
N ASN A 98 19.48 -6.90 10.20
CA ASN A 98 18.28 -6.19 10.65
C ASN A 98 17.27 -6.00 9.52
N LEU A 99 17.75 -5.80 8.28
CA LEU A 99 16.89 -5.76 7.09
C LEU A 99 16.20 -7.11 6.85
N ALA A 100 16.94 -8.22 6.96
CA ALA A 100 16.41 -9.56 6.75
C ALA A 100 15.31 -9.92 7.77
N ASN A 101 15.54 -9.61 9.06
CA ASN A 101 14.55 -9.84 10.12
C ASN A 101 13.28 -9.01 9.94
N THR A 102 13.41 -7.75 9.53
CA THR A 102 12.27 -6.87 9.27
C THR A 102 11.46 -7.36 8.07
N ASN A 103 12.14 -7.72 6.97
CA ASN A 103 11.49 -8.27 5.78
C ASN A 103 10.76 -9.59 6.07
N ALA A 104 11.37 -10.47 6.86
CA ALA A 104 10.73 -11.72 7.29
C ALA A 104 9.48 -11.45 8.15
N THR A 105 9.53 -10.47 9.05
CA THR A 105 8.39 -10.09 9.89
C THR A 105 7.24 -9.52 9.07
N LEU A 106 7.53 -8.62 8.12
CA LEU A 106 6.52 -8.10 7.17
C LEU A 106 5.86 -9.21 6.37
N ARG A 107 6.64 -10.19 5.90
CA ARG A 107 6.12 -11.34 5.15
C ARG A 107 5.22 -12.23 6.01
N ARG A 108 5.56 -12.43 7.29
CA ARG A 108 4.69 -13.17 8.24
C ARG A 108 3.35 -12.47 8.43
N ILE A 109 3.35 -11.14 8.58
CA ILE A 109 2.11 -10.36 8.72
C ILE A 109 1.23 -10.51 7.48
N ASP A 110 1.81 -10.42 6.28
CA ASP A 110 1.07 -10.59 5.02
C ASP A 110 0.46 -11.99 4.90
N LEU A 111 1.20 -13.04 5.28
CA LEU A 111 0.71 -14.42 5.28
C LEU A 111 -0.44 -14.63 6.27
N ILE A 112 -0.30 -14.14 7.51
CA ILE A 112 -1.35 -14.27 8.53
C ILE A 112 -2.61 -13.51 8.08
N SER A 113 -2.46 -12.30 7.55
CA SER A 113 -3.59 -11.54 7.00
C SER A 113 -4.26 -12.26 5.84
N GLY A 114 -3.49 -12.94 4.98
CA GLY A 114 -4.02 -13.73 3.87
C GLY A 114 -4.89 -14.91 4.31
N VAL A 115 -4.62 -15.46 5.50
CA VAL A 115 -5.42 -16.54 6.10
C VAL A 115 -6.63 -16.00 6.86
N LEU A 116 -6.44 -14.94 7.66
CA LEU A 116 -7.50 -14.35 8.47
C LEU A 116 -8.59 -13.68 7.63
N ALA A 117 -8.23 -13.02 6.52
CA ALA A 117 -9.18 -12.30 5.68
C ALA A 117 -10.37 -13.17 5.18
N PRO A 118 -10.16 -14.34 4.53
CA PRO A 118 -11.26 -15.19 4.09
C PRO A 118 -12.05 -15.81 5.25
N ILE A 119 -11.39 -16.12 6.38
CA ILE A 119 -12.06 -16.67 7.57
C ILE A 119 -13.05 -15.64 8.14
N LEU A 120 -12.58 -14.41 8.36
CA LEU A 120 -13.41 -13.32 8.87
C LEU A 120 -14.52 -12.95 7.90
N THR A 121 -14.21 -12.85 6.60
CA THR A 121 -15.21 -12.55 5.57
C THR A 121 -16.27 -13.64 5.49
N GLY A 122 -15.86 -14.91 5.53
CA GLY A 122 -16.78 -16.05 5.54
C GLY A 122 -17.68 -16.06 6.78
N ALA A 123 -17.13 -15.76 7.96
CA ALA A 123 -17.92 -15.62 9.18
C ALA A 123 -18.95 -14.49 9.06
N VAL A 124 -18.55 -13.30 8.59
CA VAL A 124 -19.47 -12.17 8.38
C VAL A 124 -20.62 -12.58 7.44
N MET A 125 -20.31 -13.22 6.31
CA MET A 125 -21.32 -13.67 5.36
C MET A 125 -22.25 -14.76 5.90
N ALA A 126 -21.78 -15.60 6.83
CA ALA A 126 -22.58 -16.67 7.44
C ALA A 126 -23.58 -16.15 8.49
N PHE A 127 -23.21 -15.11 9.25
CA PHE A 127 -24.04 -14.57 10.34
C PHE A 127 -24.89 -13.36 9.95
N THR A 128 -24.71 -12.83 8.74
CA THR A 128 -25.25 -11.52 8.34
C THR A 128 -26.03 -11.61 7.02
N SER A 129 -27.02 -10.74 6.83
CA SER A 129 -27.73 -10.62 5.55
C SER A 129 -26.82 -10.07 4.44
N ARG A 130 -27.16 -10.30 3.16
CA ARG A 130 -26.36 -9.87 2.00
C ARG A 130 -26.05 -8.37 2.01
N TRP A 131 -27.06 -7.55 2.33
CA TRP A 131 -26.92 -6.10 2.44
C TRP A 131 -26.00 -5.70 3.60
N LEU A 132 -26.28 -6.24 4.80
CA LEU A 132 -25.55 -5.84 6.00
C LEU A 132 -24.08 -6.31 5.94
N SER A 133 -23.80 -7.45 5.30
CA SER A 133 -22.42 -7.91 5.02
C SER A 133 -21.67 -6.93 4.13
N ALA A 134 -22.31 -6.44 3.07
CA ALA A 134 -21.69 -5.48 2.16
C ALA A 134 -21.40 -4.15 2.85
N VAL A 135 -22.34 -3.66 3.68
CA VAL A 135 -22.16 -2.42 4.46
C VAL A 135 -21.02 -2.58 5.48
N LEU A 136 -20.94 -3.71 6.19
CA LEU A 136 -19.86 -3.99 7.13
C LEU A 136 -18.49 -4.04 6.45
N ILE A 137 -18.38 -4.72 5.30
CA ILE A 137 -17.14 -4.81 4.52
C ILE A 137 -16.76 -3.44 3.96
N ALA A 138 -17.73 -2.64 3.50
CA ALA A 138 -17.48 -1.28 3.04
C ALA A 138 -17.01 -0.38 4.19
N GLY A 139 -17.66 -0.45 5.35
CA GLY A 139 -17.23 0.25 6.56
C GLY A 139 -15.81 -0.13 6.97
N TRP A 140 -15.48 -1.43 6.92
CA TRP A 140 -14.13 -1.92 7.21
C TRP A 140 -13.08 -1.34 6.25
N ASN A 141 -13.40 -1.24 4.95
CA ASN A 141 -12.51 -0.63 3.96
C ASN A 141 -12.28 0.86 4.25
N VAL A 142 -13.32 1.61 4.65
CA VAL A 142 -13.20 3.03 4.99
C VAL A 142 -12.36 3.22 6.27
N VAL A 143 -12.57 2.40 7.29
CA VAL A 143 -11.75 2.44 8.51
C VAL A 143 -10.29 2.10 8.18
N SER A 144 -10.05 1.09 7.35
CA SER A 144 -8.70 0.72 6.90
C SER A 144 -8.02 1.87 6.14
N LEU A 145 -8.76 2.57 5.27
CA LEU A 145 -8.28 3.78 4.59
C LEU A 145 -7.81 4.84 5.60
N CYS A 146 -8.59 5.13 6.63
CA CYS A 146 -8.19 6.10 7.67
C CYS A 146 -6.91 5.67 8.38
N PHE A 147 -6.83 4.41 8.81
CA PHE A 147 -5.63 3.88 9.47
C PHE A 147 -4.40 3.95 8.56
N GLU A 148 -4.55 3.60 7.29
CA GLU A 148 -3.45 3.57 6.34
C GLU A 148 -2.91 4.98 6.06
N LEU A 149 -3.78 5.98 5.92
CA LEU A 149 -3.38 7.38 5.75
C LEU A 149 -2.66 7.93 6.99
N LEU A 150 -3.13 7.57 8.19
CA LEU A 150 -2.50 7.98 9.45
C LEU A 150 -1.12 7.33 9.62
N LEU A 151 -1.04 6.00 9.44
CA LEU A 151 0.22 5.26 9.50
C LEU A 151 1.20 5.82 8.48
N TYR A 152 0.78 5.96 7.23
CA TYR A 152 1.62 6.48 6.16
C TYR A 152 2.19 7.86 6.48
N THR A 153 1.37 8.77 7.00
CA THR A 153 1.84 10.13 7.34
C THR A 153 2.82 10.11 8.52
N ARG A 154 2.62 9.23 9.51
CA ARG A 154 3.56 9.03 10.63
C ARG A 154 4.90 8.48 10.13
N VAL A 155 4.82 7.41 9.35
CA VAL A 155 5.92 6.73 8.65
C VAL A 155 6.71 7.74 7.82
N TYR A 156 6.07 8.47 6.91
CA TYR A 156 6.72 9.44 6.04
C TYR A 156 7.51 10.51 6.80
N ARG A 157 6.91 11.08 7.86
CA ARG A 157 7.61 12.04 8.73
C ARG A 157 8.85 11.43 9.38
N TYR A 158 8.71 10.23 9.94
CA TYR A 158 9.82 9.54 10.58
C TYR A 158 10.98 9.25 9.60
N ALA A 159 10.68 8.77 8.39
CA ALA A 159 11.71 8.54 7.38
C ALA A 159 12.38 9.84 6.92
N HIS A 160 11.61 10.92 6.73
CA HIS A 160 12.15 12.22 6.38
C HIS A 160 13.10 12.76 7.45
N ASP A 161 12.73 12.64 8.73
CA ASP A 161 13.55 13.07 9.86
C ASP A 161 14.84 12.25 9.97
N VAL A 162 14.77 10.92 9.81
CA VAL A 162 15.95 10.05 9.82
C VAL A 162 16.91 10.38 8.68
N LEU A 163 16.40 10.61 7.46
CA LEU A 163 17.21 11.00 6.31
C LEU A 163 17.87 12.37 6.52
N SER A 164 17.12 13.35 7.01
CA SER A 164 17.63 14.70 7.32
C SER A 164 18.72 14.68 8.40
N ASN A 165 18.52 13.87 9.44
CA ASN A 165 19.49 13.71 10.52
C ASN A 165 20.77 13.01 10.03
N LYS A 166 20.66 11.98 9.18
CA LYS A 166 21.83 11.31 8.58
C LYS A 166 22.65 12.26 7.70
N ILE A 167 21.99 13.09 6.89
CA ILE A 167 22.65 14.10 6.05
C ILE A 167 23.37 15.14 6.92
N SER A 168 22.71 15.62 7.99
CA SER A 168 23.29 16.60 8.92
C SER A 168 24.51 16.03 9.66
N ALA A 169 24.44 14.77 10.09
CA ALA A 169 25.55 14.07 10.74
C ALA A 169 26.74 13.85 9.78
N ALA A 170 26.48 13.46 8.53
CA ALA A 170 27.51 13.30 7.50
C ALA A 170 28.23 14.63 7.21
N LYS A 171 27.47 15.73 7.05
CA LYS A 171 28.04 17.08 6.84
C LYS A 171 28.84 17.58 8.04
N SER A 172 28.45 17.20 9.26
CA SER A 172 29.20 17.51 10.48
C SER A 172 30.51 16.73 10.54
N ASN A 173 30.51 15.46 10.14
CA ASN A 173 31.71 14.62 10.10
C ASN A 173 32.70 15.10 9.03
N GLU A 174 32.22 15.48 7.85
CA GLU A 174 33.06 16.03 6.76
C GLU A 174 33.78 17.31 7.20
N LYS A 175 33.07 18.23 7.87
CA LYS A 175 33.66 19.43 8.47
C LYS A 175 34.68 19.13 9.57
N LEU A 176 34.49 18.05 10.33
CA LEU A 176 35.43 17.62 11.38
C LEU A 176 36.69 16.99 10.80
N THR A 177 36.58 16.23 9.70
CA THR A 177 37.73 15.67 8.98
C THR A 177 38.54 16.77 8.28
N GLU A 178 37.88 17.72 7.62
CA GLU A 178 38.55 18.85 6.95
C GLU A 178 39.28 19.76 7.95
N LYS A 179 38.75 19.88 9.17
CA LYS A 179 39.42 20.59 10.28
C LYS A 179 40.59 19.82 10.90
N ARG A 180 40.62 18.49 10.81
CA ARG A 180 41.73 17.65 11.27
C ARG A 180 42.88 17.57 10.26
N GLU A 181 42.60 17.71 8.97
CA GLU A 181 43.59 17.74 7.90
C GLU A 181 44.11 19.17 7.59
N GLY A 182 43.85 20.12 8.50
CA GLY A 182 44.39 21.48 8.40
C GLY A 182 45.92 21.48 8.21
N PRO A 183 46.45 22.42 7.41
CA PRO A 183 47.75 22.30 6.77
C PRO A 183 48.86 22.03 7.78
N ILE A 184 49.61 20.95 7.55
CA ILE A 184 50.90 20.70 8.20
C ILE A 184 51.78 21.90 7.83
N LYS A 185 51.91 22.84 8.77
CA LYS A 185 52.88 23.94 8.69
C LYS A 185 54.28 23.41 8.97
#